data_AF-A0A972YNQ9-F1
#
_entry.id   AF-A0A972YNQ9-F1
#
_cell.length_a   1.000
_cell.length_b   1.000
_cell.length_c   1.000
_cell.angle_alpha   90.00
_cell.angle_beta   90.00
_cell.angle_gamma   90.00
#
_symmetry.space_group_name_H-M   'P 1'
#
loop_
_entity.id
_entity.type
_entity.pdbx_description
1 polymer ?
#
loop_
_entity_poly.entity_id
_entity_poly.type
_entity_poly.pdbx_seq_one_letter_code
_entity_poly.pdbx_strand_id
1 'polypeptide(L)'
;MALYSSDQSPRVLRLTWTTRDDLRANRDLVFVYGDNVAREGQRGLARQMRGEPNAHPISISWTPFEPFTHASAPDAIEHISKDLEALQARTPKLIVWPLGGLVPEFLTFPDELHQHLRTQAKKRFALVDPV
;
A
#
# COMPACT_ATOMS: atom_id res chain seq x y z
N MET A 1 6.35 2.20 -37.59
CA MET A 1 6.65 2.81 -36.27
C MET A 1 5.87 2.01 -35.24
N ALA A 2 6.54 1.11 -34.53
CA ALA A 2 5.87 0.15 -33.65
C ALA A 2 5.33 0.87 -32.40
N LEU A 3 4.02 0.85 -32.22
CA LEU A 3 3.34 1.26 -30.99
C LEU A 3 3.64 0.20 -29.93
N TYR A 4 4.73 0.36 -29.18
CA TYR A 4 4.90 -0.37 -27.93
C TYR A 4 3.89 0.19 -26.93
N SER A 5 2.69 -0.39 -26.92
CA SER A 5 1.81 -0.28 -25.76
C SER A 5 2.44 -1.12 -24.65
N SER A 6 3.36 -0.52 -23.88
CA SER A 6 3.90 -1.18 -22.69
C SER A 6 2.89 -1.05 -21.55
N ASP A 7 1.74 -1.72 -21.69
CA ASP A 7 1.00 -2.17 -20.52
C ASP A 7 1.88 -3.23 -19.84
N GLN A 8 2.81 -2.77 -19.03
CA GLN A 8 3.58 -3.58 -18.10
C GLN A 8 3.14 -3.16 -16.71
N SER A 9 1.83 -3.23 -16.45
CA SER A 9 1.32 -3.19 -15.08
C SER A 9 2.06 -4.27 -14.27
N PRO A 10 2.54 -3.96 -13.05
CA PRO A 10 3.23 -4.94 -12.22
C PRO A 10 2.35 -6.17 -12.02
N ARG A 11 2.98 -7.34 -11.98
CA ARG A 11 2.29 -8.52 -11.44
C ARG A 11 1.98 -8.27 -9.96
N VAL A 12 0.92 -8.87 -9.45
CA VAL A 12 0.58 -8.80 -8.02
C VAL A 12 0.49 -10.21 -7.46
N LEU A 13 1.22 -10.45 -6.38
CA LEU A 13 1.11 -11.63 -5.53
C LEU A 13 0.36 -11.22 -4.25
N ARG A 14 -0.60 -12.05 -3.80
CA ARG A 14 -1.27 -11.85 -2.51
C ARG A 14 -0.81 -12.89 -1.51
N LEU A 15 -0.41 -12.44 -0.31
CA LEU A 15 0.03 -13.31 0.79
C LEU A 15 -0.76 -13.01 2.06
N THR A 16 -1.13 -14.06 2.79
CA THR A 16 -1.84 -13.96 4.09
C THR A 16 -0.97 -13.36 5.19
N TRP A 17 0.31 -13.71 5.19
CA TRP A 17 1.27 -13.26 6.20
C TRP A 17 2.61 -12.99 5.54
N THR A 18 3.32 -11.99 6.06
CA THR A 18 4.65 -11.63 5.57
C THR A 18 5.52 -11.23 6.75
N THR A 19 6.70 -11.84 6.83
CA THR A 19 7.71 -11.60 7.85
C THR A 19 8.85 -10.76 7.30
N ARG A 20 9.66 -10.18 8.19
CA ARG A 20 10.88 -9.48 7.78
C ARG A 20 11.86 -10.37 7.00
N ASP A 21 11.94 -11.65 7.34
CA ASP A 21 12.83 -12.58 6.65
C ASP A 21 12.37 -12.84 5.21
N ASP A 22 11.06 -12.84 4.96
CA ASP A 22 10.51 -12.89 3.59
C ASP A 22 10.97 -11.69 2.75
N LEU A 23 10.94 -10.47 3.33
CA LEU A 23 11.42 -9.26 2.66
C LEU A 23 12.91 -9.36 2.33
N ARG A 24 13.70 -9.88 3.27
CA ARG A 24 15.16 -10.01 3.11
C ARG A 24 15.54 -11.07 2.10
N ALA A 25 14.79 -12.17 2.03
CA ALA A 25 14.99 -13.23 1.06
C ALA A 25 14.58 -12.82 -0.37
N ASN A 26 13.64 -11.88 -0.50
CA ASN A 26 13.04 -11.49 -1.79
C ASN A 26 13.27 -10.00 -2.09
N ARG A 27 14.54 -9.58 -2.19
CA ARG A 27 14.95 -8.16 -2.32
C ARG A 27 14.45 -7.46 -3.60
N ASP A 28 14.13 -8.23 -4.62
CA ASP A 28 13.62 -7.78 -5.92
C ASP A 28 12.11 -7.50 -5.93
N LEU A 29 11.38 -7.97 -4.91
CA LEU A 29 9.94 -7.79 -4.78
C LEU A 29 9.61 -6.56 -3.95
N VAL A 30 8.53 -5.84 -4.29
CA VAL A 30 8.05 -4.72 -3.48
C VAL A 30 6.88 -5.15 -2.61
N PHE A 31 7.06 -5.13 -1.29
CA PHE A 31 6.04 -5.50 -0.31
C PHE A 31 5.28 -4.27 0.17
N VAL A 32 3.96 -4.26 0.02
CA VAL A 32 3.10 -3.12 0.42
C VAL A 32 2.48 -3.41 1.78
N TYR A 33 2.33 -2.37 2.60
CA TYR A 33 1.62 -2.47 3.88
C TYR A 33 0.94 -1.16 4.25
N GLY A 34 -0.13 -1.25 5.03
CA GLY A 34 -0.74 -0.08 5.66
C GLY A 34 0.14 0.45 6.78
N ASP A 35 0.38 1.75 6.78
CA ASP A 35 1.11 2.46 7.83
C ASP A 35 0.46 3.82 8.12
N ASN A 36 0.81 4.48 9.22
CA ASN A 36 0.37 5.84 9.48
C ASN A 36 1.23 6.88 8.75
N VAL A 37 0.70 8.09 8.56
CA VAL A 37 1.40 9.22 7.91
C VAL A 37 2.67 9.60 8.67
N ALA A 38 2.64 9.58 10.00
CA ALA A 38 3.79 9.87 10.86
C ALA A 38 4.91 8.80 10.79
N ARG A 39 4.65 7.64 10.16
CA ARG A 39 5.57 6.48 10.05
C ARG A 39 6.13 6.03 11.41
N GLU A 40 5.28 6.07 12.44
CA GLU A 40 5.66 5.74 13.83
C GLU A 40 4.93 4.49 14.36
N GLY A 41 5.34 4.01 15.55
CA GLY A 41 4.79 2.79 16.18
C GLY A 41 5.23 1.48 15.50
N GLN A 42 5.10 0.34 16.19
CA GLN A 42 5.53 -0.97 15.65
C GLN A 42 4.45 -2.04 15.86
N ARG A 43 3.31 -1.87 15.18
CA ARG A 43 2.18 -2.81 15.25
C ARG A 43 1.92 -3.44 13.88
N GLY A 44 1.27 -4.60 13.88
CA GLY A 44 0.90 -5.32 12.65
C GLY A 44 2.08 -5.55 11.69
N LEU A 45 1.82 -5.38 10.40
CA LEU A 45 2.83 -5.53 9.34
C LEU A 45 3.93 -4.46 9.39
N ALA A 46 3.65 -3.26 9.91
CA ALA A 46 4.65 -2.21 10.04
C ALA A 46 5.84 -2.64 10.92
N ARG A 47 5.59 -3.45 11.96
CA ARG A 47 6.67 -4.05 12.78
C ARG A 47 7.63 -4.90 11.96
N GLN A 48 7.12 -5.63 10.97
CA GLN A 48 7.90 -6.54 10.15
C GLN A 48 8.60 -5.79 9.02
N MET A 49 7.89 -4.86 8.37
CA MET A 49 8.30 -4.29 7.09
C MET A 49 9.05 -2.97 7.19
N ARG A 50 8.78 -2.13 8.21
CA ARG A 50 9.37 -0.79 8.26
C ARG A 50 10.90 -0.87 8.34
N GLY A 51 11.55 -0.03 7.52
CA GLY A 51 13.00 0.06 7.42
C GLY A 51 13.63 -0.91 6.41
N GLU A 52 12.87 -1.87 5.87
CA GLU A 52 13.38 -2.71 4.79
C GLU A 52 13.28 -1.97 3.43
N PRO A 53 14.34 -2.00 2.59
CA PRO A 53 14.41 -1.21 1.35
C PRO A 53 13.36 -1.59 0.31
N ASN A 54 12.85 -2.81 0.41
CA ASN A 54 11.85 -3.36 -0.50
C ASN A 54 10.42 -3.34 0.10
N ALA A 55 10.23 -2.71 1.26
CA ALA A 55 8.91 -2.39 1.80
C ALA A 55 8.39 -1.06 1.25
N HIS A 56 7.07 -0.93 1.12
CA HIS A 56 6.39 0.28 0.68
C HIS A 56 5.18 0.58 1.56
N PRO A 57 5.18 1.67 2.35
CA PRO A 57 4.04 2.03 3.16
C PRO A 57 2.96 2.73 2.34
N ILE A 58 1.70 2.49 2.67
CA ILE A 58 0.55 3.27 2.20
C ILE A 58 -0.18 3.80 3.43
N SER A 59 -0.47 5.09 3.45
CA SER A 59 -1.09 5.78 4.58
C SER A 59 -2.51 5.31 4.84
N ILE A 60 -2.78 4.84 6.06
CA ILE A 60 -4.11 4.37 6.52
C ILE A 60 -4.62 5.10 7.77
N SER A 61 -3.80 5.91 8.42
CA SER A 61 -4.15 6.76 9.57
C SER A 61 -3.14 7.90 9.73
N TRP A 62 -3.41 8.89 10.58
CA TRP A 62 -2.46 9.98 10.85
C TRP A 62 -1.30 9.49 11.73
N THR A 63 -1.64 8.83 12.84
CA THR A 63 -0.73 8.23 13.82
C THR A 63 -1.26 6.86 14.27
N PRO A 64 -0.60 6.12 15.19
CA PRO A 64 -1.10 4.85 15.71
C PRO A 64 -2.44 4.95 16.46
N PHE A 65 -2.83 6.14 16.91
CA PHE A 65 -4.03 6.36 17.72
C PHE A 65 -5.02 7.35 17.10
N GLU A 66 -4.68 7.92 15.95
CA GLU A 66 -5.48 8.92 15.26
C GLU A 66 -5.88 8.39 13.87
N PRO A 67 -7.05 7.75 13.75
CA PRO A 67 -7.55 7.28 12.46
C PRO A 67 -7.94 8.44 11.56
N PHE A 68 -8.06 8.18 10.26
CA PHE A 68 -8.69 9.14 9.37
C PHE A 68 -10.19 9.26 9.68
N THR A 69 -10.74 10.44 9.42
CA THR A 69 -12.16 10.73 9.56
C THR A 69 -12.71 11.28 8.25
N HIS A 70 -14.03 11.32 8.10
CA HIS A 70 -14.67 12.00 6.97
C HIS A 70 -14.20 13.46 6.82
N ALA A 71 -14.01 14.16 7.95
CA ALA A 71 -13.55 15.55 7.95
C ALA A 71 -12.11 15.70 7.43
N SER A 72 -11.25 14.71 7.70
CA SER A 72 -9.85 14.70 7.25
C SER A 72 -9.64 13.92 5.94
N ALA A 73 -10.72 13.49 5.27
CA ALA A 73 -10.63 12.67 4.07
C ALA A 73 -9.92 13.38 2.90
N PRO A 74 -10.10 14.69 2.64
CA PRO A 74 -9.37 15.39 1.58
C PRO A 74 -7.86 15.30 1.74
N ASP A 75 -7.35 15.53 2.94
CA ASP A 75 -5.91 15.46 3.23
C ASP A 75 -5.41 14.00 3.18
N ALA A 76 -6.20 13.06 3.70
CA ALA A 76 -5.88 11.63 3.64
C ALA A 76 -5.79 11.11 2.19
N ILE A 77 -6.66 11.58 1.30
CA ILE A 77 -6.62 11.28 -0.14
C ILE A 77 -5.31 11.75 -0.77
N GLU A 78 -4.81 12.92 -0.38
CA GLU A 78 -3.52 13.43 -0.88
C GLU A 78 -2.37 12.52 -0.46
N HIS A 79 -2.33 12.10 0.81
CA HIS A 79 -1.30 11.18 1.31
C HIS A 79 -1.37 9.80 0.64
N ILE A 80 -2.56 9.21 0.51
CA ILE A 80 -2.74 7.93 -0.17
C ILE A 80 -2.29 8.02 -1.63
N SER A 81 -2.63 9.11 -2.32
CA SER A 81 -2.26 9.31 -3.73
C SER A 81 -0.74 9.42 -3.89
N LYS A 82 -0.09 10.24 -3.04
CA LYS A 82 1.37 10.38 -3.01
C LYS A 82 2.07 9.04 -2.76
N ASP A 83 1.55 8.24 -1.84
CA ASP A 83 2.13 6.93 -1.53
C ASP A 83 2.00 5.94 -2.70
N LEU A 84 0.85 5.92 -3.39
CA LEU A 84 0.64 5.08 -4.58
C LEU A 84 1.48 5.55 -5.78
N GLU A 85 1.67 6.85 -5.94
CA GLU A 85 2.57 7.42 -6.96
C GLU A 85 4.02 7.08 -6.68
N ALA A 86 4.45 7.17 -5.42
CA ALA A 86 5.77 6.72 -5.00
C ALA A 86 5.96 5.22 -5.26
N LEU A 87 4.94 4.39 -5.02
CA LEU A 87 4.99 2.96 -5.35
C LEU A 87 5.17 2.73 -6.85
N GLN A 88 4.41 3.45 -7.67
CA GLN A 88 4.49 3.35 -9.13
C GLN A 88 5.86 3.81 -9.66
N ALA A 89 6.43 4.88 -9.09
CA ALA A 89 7.73 5.41 -9.45
C ALA A 89 8.89 4.43 -9.18
N ARG A 90 8.71 3.44 -8.30
CA ARG A 90 9.66 2.34 -8.11
C ARG A 90 9.73 1.38 -9.30
N THR A 91 8.80 1.48 -10.25
CA THR A 91 8.68 0.57 -11.40
C THR A 91 8.75 -0.91 -11.00
N PRO A 92 7.96 -1.36 -10.00
CA PRO A 92 8.04 -2.73 -9.53
C PRO A 92 7.67 -3.70 -10.66
N LYS A 93 8.38 -4.83 -10.76
CA LYS A 93 7.96 -5.92 -11.65
C LYS A 93 6.89 -6.80 -10.99
N LEU A 94 7.00 -6.98 -9.68
CA LEU A 94 6.09 -7.76 -8.86
C LEU A 94 5.85 -7.03 -7.53
N ILE A 95 4.59 -6.81 -7.21
CA ILE A 95 4.12 -6.26 -5.95
C ILE A 95 3.56 -7.39 -5.09
N VAL A 96 3.95 -7.45 -3.83
CA VAL A 96 3.31 -8.29 -2.83
C VAL A 96 2.31 -7.44 -2.05
N TRP A 97 1.03 -7.74 -2.22
CA TRP A 97 -0.07 -7.06 -1.56
C TRP A 97 -0.68 -7.96 -0.48
N PRO A 98 -0.92 -7.49 0.75
CA PRO A 98 -1.48 -8.34 1.80
C PRO A 98 -2.87 -8.87 1.41
N LEU A 99 -3.13 -10.17 1.62
CA LEU A 99 -4.40 -10.78 1.27
C LEU A 99 -5.56 -10.14 2.03
N GLY A 100 -5.37 -9.85 3.33
CA GLY A 100 -6.36 -9.16 4.18
C GLY A 100 -6.46 -7.65 3.95
N GLY A 101 -5.84 -7.12 2.88
CA GLY A 101 -5.86 -5.69 2.59
C GLY A 101 -4.86 -4.88 3.40
N LEU A 102 -4.87 -3.56 3.17
CA LEU A 102 -3.97 -2.63 3.86
C LEU A 102 -4.55 -2.12 5.18
N VAL A 103 -5.88 -2.05 5.27
CA VAL A 103 -6.61 -1.50 6.40
C VAL A 103 -7.00 -2.64 7.35
N PRO A 104 -6.47 -2.69 8.58
CA PRO A 104 -6.87 -3.70 9.54
C PRO A 104 -8.35 -3.57 9.92
N GLU A 105 -9.03 -4.69 10.17
CA GLU A 105 -10.47 -4.73 10.49
C GLU A 105 -10.88 -3.86 11.69
N PHE A 106 -9.97 -3.64 12.65
CA PHE A 106 -10.24 -2.84 13.84
C PHE A 106 -10.05 -1.32 13.63
N LEU A 107 -9.54 -0.89 12.48
CA LEU A 107 -9.28 0.52 12.18
C LEU A 107 -10.48 1.12 11.46
N THR A 108 -11.07 2.16 12.03
CA THR A 108 -12.07 2.96 11.32
C THR A 108 -11.44 3.63 10.11
N PHE A 109 -12.00 3.38 8.93
CA PHE A 109 -11.54 3.94 7.67
C PHE A 109 -12.75 4.36 6.83
N PRO A 110 -12.93 5.67 6.56
CA PRO A 110 -14.07 6.17 5.79
C PRO A 110 -14.24 5.50 4.42
N ASP A 111 -15.49 5.28 4.00
CA ASP A 111 -15.83 4.62 2.74
C ASP A 111 -15.26 5.35 1.51
N GLU A 112 -15.21 6.69 1.54
CA GLU A 112 -14.61 7.47 0.46
C GLU A 112 -13.11 7.19 0.31
N LEU A 113 -12.41 6.88 1.40
CA LEU A 113 -11.00 6.49 1.36
C LEU A 113 -10.82 5.07 0.86
N HIS A 114 -11.72 4.14 1.25
CA HIS A 114 -11.78 2.80 0.66
C HIS A 114 -11.95 2.88 -0.87
N GLN A 115 -12.93 3.65 -1.33
CA GLN A 115 -13.23 3.83 -2.76
C GLN A 115 -12.07 4.47 -3.51
N HIS A 116 -11.44 5.49 -2.93
CA HIS A 116 -10.27 6.14 -3.53
C HIS A 116 -9.11 5.16 -3.66
N LEU A 117 -8.72 4.49 -2.57
CA LEU A 117 -7.64 3.50 -2.58
C LEU A 117 -7.92 2.39 -3.60
N ARG A 118 -9.13 1.83 -3.62
CA ARG A 118 -9.55 0.82 -4.61
C ARG A 118 -9.40 1.33 -6.05
N THR A 119 -9.93 2.51 -6.33
CA THR A 119 -9.91 3.10 -7.67
C THR A 119 -8.48 3.38 -8.14
N GLN A 120 -7.65 3.99 -7.30
CA GLN A 120 -6.29 4.36 -7.67
C GLN A 120 -5.38 3.13 -7.81
N ALA A 121 -5.49 2.15 -6.92
CA ALA A 121 -4.72 0.92 -6.97
C ALA A 121 -5.12 0.05 -8.19
N LYS A 122 -6.42 -0.02 -8.52
CA LYS A 122 -6.88 -0.66 -9.76
C LYS A 122 -6.32 0.04 -11.00
N LYS A 123 -6.37 1.37 -11.02
CA LYS A 123 -5.89 2.17 -12.17
C LYS A 123 -4.38 2.05 -12.39
N ARG A 124 -3.57 1.99 -11.32
CA ARG A 124 -2.10 1.99 -11.41
C ARG A 124 -1.49 0.59 -11.52
N PHE A 125 -2.14 -0.41 -10.93
CA PHE A 125 -1.55 -1.74 -10.71
C PHE A 125 -2.46 -2.88 -11.11
N ALA A 126 -3.59 -2.59 -11.78
CA ALA A 126 -4.60 -3.59 -12.18
C ALA A 126 -5.13 -4.46 -11.02
N LEU A 127 -5.10 -3.93 -9.79
CA LEU A 127 -5.61 -4.61 -8.60
C LEU A 127 -7.14 -4.67 -8.60
N VAL A 128 -7.70 -5.88 -8.50
CA VAL A 128 -9.16 -6.10 -8.50
C VAL A 128 -9.77 -5.90 -7.11
N ASP A 129 -9.00 -6.11 -6.03
CA ASP A 129 -9.46 -5.93 -4.65
C ASP A 129 -8.30 -5.62 -3.67
N PRO A 130 -7.88 -4.35 -3.56
CA PRO A 130 -6.71 -3.93 -2.78
C PRO A 130 -7.00 -3.60 -1.30
N VAL A 131 -8.25 -3.66 -0.85
CA VAL A 131 -8.65 -3.23 0.51
C VAL A 131 -9.49 -4.28 1.18
#